data_AF-A0A843I6L9-F1
#
_entry.id   AF-A0A843I6L9-F1
#
_cell.length_a   1.000
_cell.length_b   1.000
_cell.length_c   1.000
_cell.angle_alpha   90.00
_cell.angle_beta   90.00
_cell.angle_gamma   90.00
#
_symmetry.space_group_name_H-M   'P 1'
#
loop_
_entity.id
_entity.type
_entity.pdbx_description
1 polymer ?
#
loop_
_entity_poly.entity_id
_entity_poly.type
_entity_poly.pdbx_seq_one_letter_code
_entity_poly.pdbx_strand_id
1 'polypeptide(L)' 'MVFPLDTIEDYSVVLTPEHEMFRKAVREFVEREIAPKVAEVEERDEVPRDALKK' A
#
# COMPACT_ATOMS: atom_id res chain seq x y z
N MET A 1 10.55 -31.17 -6.71
CA MET A 1 10.30 -29.86 -6.07
C MET A 1 9.47 -30.16 -4.83
N VAL A 2 9.98 -29.92 -3.63
CA VAL A 2 9.23 -30.12 -2.39
C VAL A 2 8.71 -28.75 -2.00
N PHE A 3 7.39 -28.57 -2.07
CA PHE A 3 6.76 -27.33 -1.61
C PHE A 3 6.80 -27.30 -0.08
N PRO A 4 7.18 -26.18 0.56
CA PRO A 4 7.42 -26.11 1.99
C PRO A 4 6.11 -25.88 2.78
N LEU A 5 5.03 -26.56 2.43
CA LEU A 5 3.68 -26.24 2.94
C LEU A 5 2.85 -27.51 3.15
N ASP A 6 2.17 -27.58 4.29
CA ASP A 6 1.46 -28.76 4.77
C ASP A 6 -0.06 -28.68 4.48
N THR A 7 -0.63 -27.47 4.33
CA THR A 7 -2.09 -27.32 4.13
C THR A 7 -2.49 -26.16 3.20
N ILE A 8 -3.74 -26.19 2.70
CA ILE A 8 -4.34 -25.14 1.86
C ILE A 8 -4.58 -23.84 2.67
N GLU A 9 -4.74 -23.96 3.99
CA GLU A 9 -4.97 -22.84 4.90
C GLU A 9 -3.71 -21.99 5.09
N ASP A 10 -2.52 -22.52 4.79
CA ASP A 10 -1.25 -21.79 4.75
C ASP A 10 -1.28 -20.61 3.75
N TYR A 11 -2.25 -20.62 2.82
CA TYR A 11 -2.50 -19.53 1.87
C TYR A 11 -3.59 -18.54 2.31
N SER A 12 -4.21 -18.74 3.48
CA SER A 12 -5.33 -17.90 3.92
C SER A 12 -4.84 -16.55 4.47
N VAL A 13 -5.30 -15.46 3.84
CA VAL A 13 -5.08 -14.10 4.33
C VAL A 13 -6.36 -13.63 4.99
N VAL A 14 -6.33 -13.48 6.32
CA VAL A 14 -7.47 -12.97 7.09
C VAL A 14 -7.42 -11.44 7.13
N LEU A 15 -8.29 -10.79 6.36
CA LEU A 15 -8.48 -9.34 6.42
C LEU A 15 -9.54 -9.02 7.47
N THR A 16 -9.12 -8.45 8.59
CA THR A 16 -10.02 -7.98 9.63
C THR A 16 -10.72 -6.69 9.21
N PRO A 17 -11.83 -6.30 9.86
CA PRO A 17 -12.44 -4.99 9.64
C PRO A 17 -11.46 -3.83 9.83
N GLU A 18 -10.51 -3.94 10.78
CA GLU A 18 -9.46 -2.96 11.00
C GLU A 18 -8.52 -2.81 9.80
N HIS A 19 -8.13 -3.92 9.17
CA HIS A 19 -7.33 -3.88 7.94
C HIS A 19 -8.06 -3.15 6.81
N GLU A 20 -9.36 -3.37 6.65
CA GLU A 20 -10.14 -2.69 5.61
C GLU A 20 -10.30 -1.19 5.91
N MET A 21 -10.48 -0.81 7.18
CA MET A 21 -10.48 0.61 7.59
C MET A 21 -9.14 1.27 7.27
N PHE A 22 -8.03 0.63 7.63
CA PHE A 22 -6.69 1.12 7.34
C PHE A 22 -6.46 1.26 5.83
N ARG A 23 -6.84 0.24 5.04
CA ARG A 23 -6.74 0.27 3.58
C ARG A 23 -7.48 1.45 2.97
N LYS A 24 -8.69 1.76 3.46
CA LYS A 24 -9.47 2.92 2.98
C LYS A 24 -8.77 4.24 3.30
N ALA A 25 -8.26 4.40 4.52
CA ALA A 25 -7.53 5.60 4.92
C ALA A 25 -6.27 5.81 4.06
N VAL A 26 -5.51 4.73 3.80
CA VAL A 26 -4.33 4.77 2.92
C VAL A 26 -4.73 5.13 1.50
N ARG A 27 -5.82 4.57 0.96
CA ARG A 27 -6.31 4.89 -0.38
C ARG A 27 -6.64 6.39 -0.52
N GLU A 28 -7.41 6.94 0.41
CA GLU A 28 -7.78 8.36 0.40
C GLU A 28 -6.54 9.27 0.48
N PHE A 29 -5.57 8.92 1.32
CA PHE A 29 -4.30 9.63 1.40
C PHE A 29 -3.53 9.61 0.07
N VAL A 30 -3.39 8.43 -0.54
CA VAL A 30 -2.65 8.28 -1.81
C VAL A 30 -3.33 9.06 -2.93
N GLU A 31 -4.66 8.96 -3.06
CA GLU A 31 -5.42 9.67 -4.09
C GLU A 31 -5.31 11.19 -3.94
N ARG A 32 -5.28 11.70 -2.70
CA ARG A 32 -5.19 13.15 -2.44
C ARG A 32 -3.78 13.72 -2.48
N GLU A 33 -2.81 13.03 -1.90
CA GLU A 33 -1.49 13.60 -1.60
C GLU A 33 -0.39 13.10 -2.54
N ILE A 34 -0.53 11.88 -3.07
CA ILE A 34 0.51 11.20 -3.87
C ILE A 34 0.18 11.24 -5.36
N ALA A 35 -1.03 10.82 -5.75
CA ALA A 35 -1.45 10.71 -7.15
C ALA A 35 -1.23 11.99 -7.98
N PRO A 36 -1.49 13.22 -7.45
CA PRO A 36 -1.25 14.45 -8.21
C PRO A 36 0.22 14.75 -8.50
N LYS A 37 1.15 14.14 -7.75
CA LYS A 37 2.60 14.44 -7.81
C LYS A 37 3.38 13.39 -8.59
N VAL A 38 2.75 12.29 -9.01
CA VAL A 38 3.44 11.14 -9.63
C VAL A 38 4.29 11.59 -10.83
N ALA A 39 3.74 12.40 -11.74
CA ALA A 39 4.48 12.86 -12.91
C ALA A 39 5.72 13.69 -12.56
N GLU A 40 5.62 14.60 -11.59
CA GLU A 40 6.76 15.40 -11.12
C GLU A 40 7.82 14.52 -10.44
N VAL A 41 7.37 13.56 -9.61
CA VAL A 41 8.24 12.64 -8.89
C VAL A 41 9.01 11.74 -9.86
N GLU A 42 8.36 11.24 -10.91
CA GLU A 42 8.99 10.44 -11.95
C GLU A 42 10.00 11.26 -12.76
N GLU A 43 9.67 12.50 -13.10
CA GLU A 43 10.57 13.39 -13.86
C GLU A 43 11.83 13.75 -13.05
N ARG A 44 11.66 14.02 -11.76
CA ARG A 44 12.74 14.48 -10.88
C ARG A 44 13.52 13.36 -10.20
N ASP A 45 13.01 12.13 -10.24
CA ASP A 45 13.52 10.97 -9.50
C ASP A 45 13.68 11.26 -7.98
N GLU A 46 12.73 12.02 -7.42
CA GLU A 46 12.77 12.50 -6.04
C GLU A 46 11.44 12.24 -5.30
N VAL A 47 11.54 11.71 -4.08
CA VAL A 47 10.37 11.42 -3.23
C VAL A 47 9.70 12.73 -2.74
N PRO A 48 8.36 12.84 -2.75
CA PRO A 48 7.65 14.06 -2.33
C PRO A 48 7.70 14.22 -0.80
N ARG A 49 8.74 14.91 -0.31
CA ARG A 49 9.04 15.06 1.13
C ARG A 49 7.95 15.76 1.93
N ASP A 50 7.12 16.57 1.27
CA ASP A 50 6.00 17.26 1.91
C ASP A 50 4.87 16.30 2.31
N ALA A 51 4.70 15.18 1.59
CA ALA A 51 3.75 14.13 1.93
C ALA A 51 4.15 13.33 3.18
N LEU A 52 5.44 13.34 3.58
CA LEU A 52 5.93 12.58 4.74
C LEU A 52 5.55 13.18 6.10
N LYS A 53 5.11 14.44 6.12
CA LYS A 53 4.76 15.17 7.36
C LYS A 53 3.26 15.32 7.58
N LYS A 54 2.46 14.71 6.70
CA LYS A 54 0.99 14.70 6.74
C LYS A 54 0.51 13.55 7.62
#